data_AF-A0A8T3T847-F1
#
_entry.id   AF-A0A8T3T847-F1
#
_cell.length_a   1.000
_cell.length_b   1.000
_cell.length_c   1.000
_cell.angle_alpha   90.00
_cell.angle_beta   90.00
_cell.angle_gamma   90.00
#
_symmetry.space_group_name_H-M   'P 1'
#
loop_
_entity.id
_entity.type
_entity.pdbx_description
1 polymer ?
#
loop_
_entity_poly.entity_id
_entity_poly.type
_entity_poly.pdbx_seq_one_letter_code
_entity_poly.pdbx_strand_id
1 'polypeptide(L)'
;MVEVAKAVARSNPTADPQPVLARVAFVELDAELARIGAATGGAALRALDAIHLASAQRLGSEIAAFVTYDDRQAAAARVLGLSVQAPGQDRIAG
;
A
#
# COMPACT_ATOMS: atom_id res chain seq x y z
N MET A 1 -0.11 -5.46 9.43
CA MET A 1 0.39 -5.03 10.76
C MET A 1 1.90 -5.07 10.94
N VAL A 2 2.62 -6.05 10.37
CA VAL A 2 4.07 -6.21 10.55
C VAL A 2 4.87 -4.93 10.31
N GLU A 3 4.67 -4.27 9.17
CA GLU A 3 5.46 -3.06 8.83
C GLU A 3 5.14 -1.86 9.72
N VAL A 4 3.88 -1.68 10.14
CA VAL A 4 3.50 -0.64 11.11
C VAL A 4 4.21 -0.88 12.45
N ALA A 5 4.19 -2.12 12.96
CA ALA A 5 4.87 -2.46 14.21
C ALA A 5 6.38 -2.22 14.12
N LYS A 6 7.03 -2.62 13.01
CA LYS A 6 8.46 -2.37 12.78
C LYS A 6 8.79 -0.89 12.64
N ALA A 7 7.92 -0.10 12.01
CA ALA A 7 8.11 1.34 11.85
C ALA A 7 8.02 2.04 13.20
N VAL A 8 6.99 1.75 14.00
CA VAL A 8 6.81 2.27 15.36
C VAL A 8 8.00 1.90 16.24
N ALA A 9 8.42 0.63 16.25
CA ALA A 9 9.58 0.18 17.02
C ALA A 9 10.89 0.89 16.63
N ARG A 10 10.98 1.44 15.41
CA ARG A 10 12.18 2.15 14.93
C ARG A 10 12.15 3.64 15.24
N SER A 11 10.98 4.26 15.18
CA SER A 11 10.84 5.73 15.28
C SER A 11 10.37 6.21 16.65
N ASN A 12 9.46 5.47 17.29
CA ASN A 12 8.90 5.80 18.59
C ASN A 12 8.41 4.51 19.29
N PRO A 13 9.32 3.74 19.92
CA PRO A 13 9.01 2.41 20.45
C PRO A 13 7.91 2.35 21.51
N THR A 14 7.58 3.48 22.13
CA THR A 14 6.54 3.58 23.17
C THR A 14 5.18 4.01 22.64
N ALA A 15 5.07 4.35 21.35
CA ALA A 15 3.78 4.73 20.75
C ALA A 15 2.87 3.50 20.55
N ASP A 16 1.59 3.68 20.83
CA ASP A 16 0.55 2.71 20.50
C ASP A 16 -0.09 3.06 19.13
N PRO A 17 0.06 2.23 18.08
CA PRO A 17 -0.57 2.49 16.79
C PRO A 17 -2.06 2.10 16.75
N GLN A 18 -2.58 1.35 17.73
CA GLN A 18 -3.94 0.80 17.69
C GLN A 18 -5.05 1.86 17.52
N PRO A 19 -5.01 3.03 18.19
CA PRO A 19 -6.04 4.05 18.02
C PRO A 19 -6.17 4.58 16.59
N VAL A 20 -5.08 4.61 15.83
CA VAL A 20 -5.09 5.01 14.41
C VAL A 20 -5.58 3.87 13.53
N LEU A 21 -5.11 2.65 13.80
CA LEU A 21 -5.48 1.47 13.03
C LEU A 21 -6.96 1.10 13.17
N ALA A 22 -7.57 1.39 14.31
CA ALA A 22 -9.01 1.23 14.52
C ALA A 22 -9.87 2.11 13.59
N ARG A 23 -9.27 3.10 12.92
CA ARG A 23 -9.96 4.02 12.00
C ARG A 23 -9.84 3.63 10.53
N VAL A 24 -9.14 2.53 10.21
CA VAL A 24 -8.99 2.03 8.84
C VAL A 24 -9.62 0.66 8.69
N ALA A 25 -10.17 0.40 7.50
CA ALA A 25 -10.59 -0.95 7.13
C ALA A 25 -9.37 -1.76 6.64
N PHE A 26 -9.39 -3.06 6.92
CA PHE A 26 -8.35 -3.98 6.48
C PHE A 26 -8.88 -4.88 5.38
N VAL A 27 -8.05 -5.09 4.35
CA VAL A 27 -8.21 -6.20 3.40
C VAL A 27 -7.41 -7.37 3.97
N GLU A 28 -8.07 -8.50 4.19
CA GLU A 28 -7.42 -9.71 4.70
C GLU A 28 -6.53 -10.33 3.61
N LEU A 29 -5.31 -10.74 4.00
CA LEU A 29 -4.43 -11.51 3.14
C LEU A 29 -4.83 -12.98 3.18
N ASP A 30 -5.67 -13.38 2.24
CA ASP A 30 -6.04 -14.77 2.00
C ASP A 30 -5.21 -15.40 0.86
N ALA A 31 -5.41 -16.70 0.64
CA ALA A 31 -4.70 -17.44 -0.41
C ALA A 31 -5.02 -16.94 -1.83
N GLU A 32 -6.24 -16.41 -2.03
CA GLU A 32 -6.66 -15.84 -3.31
C GLU A 32 -5.87 -14.57 -3.61
N LEU A 33 -5.83 -13.66 -2.65
CA LEU A 33 -5.12 -12.40 -2.75
C LEU A 33 -3.61 -12.61 -2.88
N ALA A 34 -3.05 -13.60 -2.18
CA ALA A 34 -1.64 -13.98 -2.35
C ALA A 34 -1.33 -14.45 -3.78
N ARG A 35 -2.25 -15.21 -4.41
CA ARG A 35 -2.08 -15.67 -5.79
C ARG A 35 -2.19 -14.52 -6.79
N ILE A 36 -3.15 -13.62 -6.60
CA ILE A 36 -3.28 -12.40 -7.42
C ILE A 36 -2.00 -11.56 -7.27
N GLY A 37 -1.50 -11.39 -6.04
CA GLY A 37 -0.22 -10.73 -5.77
C GLY A 37 0.94 -11.35 -6.53
N ALA A 38 1.05 -12.68 -6.56
CA ALA A 38 2.11 -13.37 -7.31
C ALA A 38 2.07 -13.12 -8.83
N ALA A 39 0.89 -12.84 -9.39
CA ALA A 39 0.71 -12.48 -10.80
C ALA A 39 0.82 -10.96 -11.06
N THR A 40 0.83 -10.13 -10.01
CA THR A 40 0.76 -8.66 -10.11
C THR A 40 2.16 -8.04 -10.19
N GLY A 41 2.38 -7.15 -11.15
CA GLY A 41 3.56 -6.28 -11.20
C GLY A 41 4.88 -6.94 -11.67
N GLY A 42 4.85 -8.21 -12.05
CA GLY A 42 6.00 -8.93 -12.62
C GLY A 42 7.09 -9.28 -11.59
N ALA A 43 8.09 -10.04 -12.04
CA ALA A 43 9.08 -10.69 -11.16
C ALA A 43 10.01 -9.73 -10.37
N ALA A 44 10.12 -8.46 -10.81
CA ALA A 44 10.98 -7.47 -10.15
C ALA A 44 10.28 -6.75 -8.99
N LEU A 45 8.95 -6.88 -8.86
CA LEU A 45 8.20 -6.22 -7.80
C LEU A 45 8.33 -7.00 -6.49
N ARG A 46 8.58 -6.30 -5.38
CA ARG A 46 8.69 -6.95 -4.07
C ARG A 46 7.34 -7.51 -3.65
N ALA A 47 7.35 -8.60 -2.87
CA ALA A 47 6.13 -9.29 -2.47
C ALA A 47 5.09 -8.38 -1.78
N LEU A 48 5.53 -7.52 -0.86
CA LEU A 48 4.62 -6.57 -0.20
C LEU A 48 4.02 -5.56 -1.17
N ASP A 49 4.83 -5.05 -2.11
CA ASP A 49 4.35 -4.11 -3.12
C ASP A 49 3.28 -4.79 -4.00
N ALA A 50 3.54 -6.02 -4.43
CA ALA A 50 2.61 -6.81 -5.23
C ALA A 50 1.30 -7.12 -4.48
N ILE A 51 1.36 -7.48 -3.20
CA ILE A 51 0.17 -7.70 -2.36
C ILE A 51 -0.66 -6.42 -2.21
N HIS A 52 0.00 -5.27 -2.01
CA HIS A 52 -0.71 -3.98 -1.92
C HIS A 52 -1.42 -3.62 -3.24
N LEU A 53 -0.76 -3.81 -4.38
CA LEU A 53 -1.36 -3.57 -5.69
C LEU A 53 -2.51 -4.56 -5.99
N ALA A 54 -2.35 -5.83 -5.65
CA ALA A 54 -3.41 -6.83 -5.77
C ALA A 54 -4.62 -6.50 -4.89
N SER A 55 -4.37 -6.01 -3.67
CA SER A 55 -5.43 -5.54 -2.76
C SER A 55 -6.21 -4.40 -3.39
N ALA A 56 -5.49 -3.48 -4.05
CA ALA A 56 -6.09 -2.36 -4.73
C ALA A 56 -6.96 -2.80 -5.92
N GLN A 57 -6.46 -3.71 -6.75
CA GLN A 57 -7.21 -4.29 -7.86
C GLN A 57 -8.48 -5.03 -7.39
N ARG A 58 -8.41 -5.76 -6.27
CA ARG A 58 -9.56 -6.49 -5.70
C ARG A 58 -10.71 -5.55 -5.33
N LEU A 59 -10.40 -4.36 -4.82
CA LEU A 59 -11.39 -3.33 -4.49
C LEU A 59 -11.89 -2.59 -5.75
N GLY A 60 -11.12 -2.61 -6.84
CA GLY A 60 -11.55 -2.13 -8.14
C GLY A 60 -11.98 -0.66 -8.12
N SER A 61 -13.18 -0.39 -8.65
CA SER A 61 -13.73 0.97 -8.77
C SER A 61 -14.09 1.63 -7.44
N GLU A 62 -14.08 0.90 -6.33
CA GLU A 62 -14.30 1.49 -5.00
C GLU A 62 -13.09 2.31 -4.52
N ILE A 63 -11.94 2.16 -5.19
CA ILE A 63 -10.73 2.92 -4.88
C ILE A 63 -10.76 4.28 -5.56
N ALA A 64 -10.80 5.33 -4.74
CA ALA A 64 -10.58 6.70 -5.21
C ALA A 64 -9.10 6.99 -5.51
N ALA A 65 -8.17 6.47 -4.69
CA ALA A 65 -6.73 6.63 -4.87
C ALA A 65 -5.93 5.54 -4.15
N PHE A 66 -4.78 5.19 -4.72
CA PHE A 66 -3.73 4.39 -4.10
C PHE A 66 -2.71 5.33 -3.45
N VAL A 67 -2.62 5.30 -2.12
CA VAL A 67 -1.71 6.18 -1.36
C VAL A 67 -0.40 5.45 -1.10
N THR A 68 0.72 5.99 -1.59
CA THR A 68 2.06 5.48 -1.28
C THR A 68 3.10 6.59 -1.39
N TYR A 69 4.18 6.44 -0.60
CA TYR A 69 5.36 7.31 -0.63
C TYR A 69 6.56 6.64 -1.31
N ASP A 70 6.41 5.38 -1.75
CA ASP A 70 7.45 4.66 -2.48
C ASP A 70 7.26 4.89 -3.99
N ASP A 71 8.25 5.52 -4.63
CA ASP A 71 8.20 5.87 -6.05
C ASP A 71 8.08 4.65 -6.97
N ARG A 72 8.66 3.51 -6.58
CA ARG A 72 8.60 2.28 -7.40
C ARG A 72 7.22 1.67 -7.32
N GLN A 73 6.63 1.62 -6.13
CA GLN A 73 5.26 1.16 -5.95
C GLN A 73 4.26 2.12 -6.62
N ALA A 74 4.48 3.43 -6.53
CA ALA A 74 3.69 4.44 -7.22
C ALA A 74 3.74 4.25 -8.74
N ALA A 75 4.92 4.03 -9.32
CA ALA A 75 5.07 3.75 -10.74
C ALA A 75 4.31 2.48 -11.15
N ALA A 76 4.44 1.41 -10.39
CA ALA A 76 3.71 0.16 -10.65
C ALA A 76 2.19 0.34 -10.55
N ALA A 77 1.70 1.08 -9.54
CA ALA A 77 0.27 1.39 -9.40
C ALA A 77 -0.27 2.17 -10.61
N ARG A 78 0.48 3.16 -11.12
CA ARG A 78 0.10 3.93 -12.31
C ARG A 78 0.02 3.07 -13.58
N VAL A 79 0.93 2.11 -13.75
CA VAL A 79 0.88 1.15 -14.88
C VAL A 79 -0.41 0.31 -14.82
N LEU A 80 -0.91 0.02 -13.62
CA LEU A 80 -2.17 -0.69 -13.41
C LEU A 80 -3.42 0.21 -13.53
N GLY A 81 -3.25 1.49 -13.91
CA GLY A 81 -4.35 2.44 -14.08
C GLY A 81 -4.89 3.02 -12.78
N LEU A 82 -4.23 2.80 -11.64
CA LEU A 82 -4.65 3.36 -10.36
C LEU A 82 -4.27 4.85 -10.28
N SER A 83 -5.20 5.67 -9.79
CA SER A 83 -4.88 7.04 -9.34
C SER A 83 -3.93 6.95 -8.14
N VAL A 84 -2.78 7.65 -8.18
CA VAL A 84 -1.79 7.59 -7.10
C VAL A 84 -1.66 8.94 -6.42
N GLN A 85 -1.67 8.93 -5.08
CA GLN A 85 -1.43 10.11 -4.26
C GLN A 85 -0.28 9.86 -3.27
N ALA A 86 0.49 10.91 -3.01
CA ALA A 86 1.57 10.91 -2.02
C ALA A 86 1.48 12.19 -1.18
N PRO A 87 0.59 12.23 -0.17
CA PRO A 87 0.31 13.45 0.59
C PRO A 87 1.57 14.07 1.18
N GLY A 88 1.79 15.38 0.99
CA GLY A 88 3.01 16.04 1.48
C GLY A 88 4.26 15.80 0.64
N GLN A 89 4.16 15.04 -0.46
CA GLN A 89 5.16 15.00 -1.55
C GLN A 89 4.74 15.79 -2.79
N ASP A 90 3.59 16.48 -2.74
CA ASP A 90 3.21 17.45 -3.77
C ASP A 90 4.27 18.53 -3.83
N ARG A 91 5.11 18.48 -4.87
CA ARG A 91 5.95 19.61 -5.26
C ARG A 91 4.97 20.76 -5.51
N ILE A 92 5.06 21.82 -4.72
CA ILE A 92 4.49 23.12 -5.07
C ILE A 92 5.04 23.43 -6.45
N ALA A 93 4.22 23.22 -7.48
CA ALA A 93 4.47 23.74 -8.80
C ALA A 93 4.30 25.25 -8.66
N GLY A 94 5.43 25.95 -8.54
CA GLY A 94 5.51 27.39 -8.73
C GLY A 94 5.34 27.75 -10.20
#